data_AF-A0A2E6E4I9-F1
#
_entry.id   AF-A0A2E6E4I9-F1
#
_cell.length_a   1.000
_cell.length_b   1.000
_cell.length_c   1.000
_cell.angle_alpha   90.00
_cell.angle_beta   90.00
_cell.angle_gamma   90.00
#
_symmetry.space_group_name_H-M   'P 1'
#
loop_
_entity.id
_entity.type
_entity.pdbx_description
1 polymer ?
#
loop_
_entity_poly.entity_id
_entity_poly.type
_entity_poly.pdbx_seq_one_letter_code
_entity_poly.pdbx_strand_id
1 'polypeptide(L)'
;MDFALLVSAFGFGIRHGFDWDHIAAISGIATGEKNPRKAFSLATAYAVGHAAVVILLGVAIILADFKIPDSVDTAMMYFIGGSLIGLGLWVLVNVVIQGEEFQLRSRWMIIRDGAFRGLQRVRRSSKGRLFVVEHEHAHLHQENMEIHDHDHDHEDTHLLDEPQEKDAHVHRHRHEIHVASSILDKSSARGVGILHGIGVETPTQIVIFVAASQASGKVGGLLILFAWVLGLLIANSSIALISVNSSNWLRQHSNVYRYIAVCIGLLSLVIGILVCIEQDDLLPVF
;
A
#
# COMPACT_ATOMS: atom_id res chain seq x y z
N MET A 1 23.98 29.82 4.71
CA MET A 1 22.98 28.78 5.02
C MET A 1 23.54 27.94 6.13
N ASP A 2 22.80 27.81 7.23
CA ASP A 2 23.31 27.18 8.44
C ASP A 2 23.32 25.66 8.30
N PHE A 3 24.44 25.05 8.68
CA PHE A 3 24.59 23.59 8.71
C PHE A 3 23.49 22.92 9.55
N ALA A 4 23.07 23.56 10.65
CA ALA A 4 21.99 23.10 11.50
C ALA A 4 20.67 22.96 10.73
N LEU A 5 20.34 23.88 9.80
CA LEU A 5 19.12 23.78 8.99
C LEU A 5 19.13 22.57 8.06
N LEU A 6 20.28 22.24 7.46
CA LEU A 6 20.40 21.07 6.60
C LEU A 6 20.29 19.75 7.39
N VAL A 7 20.88 19.70 8.58
CA VAL A 7 20.74 18.56 9.50
C VAL A 7 19.29 18.39 9.94
N SER A 8 18.60 19.48 10.28
CA SER A 8 17.17 19.45 10.62
C SER A 8 16.34 18.99 9.44
N ALA A 9 16.54 19.54 8.23
CA ALA A 9 15.83 19.12 7.02
C ALA A 9 16.01 17.63 6.74
N PHE A 10 17.24 17.12 6.88
CA PHE A 10 17.53 15.69 6.79
C PHE A 10 16.78 14.87 7.85
N GLY A 11 16.80 15.31 9.12
CA GLY A 11 16.08 14.66 10.21
C GLY A 11 14.57 14.63 10.00
N PHE A 12 13.98 15.72 9.50
CA PHE A 12 12.57 15.79 9.10
C PHE A 12 12.26 14.86 7.93
N GLY A 13 13.20 14.70 6.99
CA GLY A 13 13.09 13.71 5.91
C GLY A 13 13.05 12.27 6.44
N ILE A 14 13.93 11.94 7.39
CA ILE A 14 13.90 10.64 8.08
C ILE A 14 12.58 10.44 8.80
N ARG A 15 12.15 11.42 9.60
CA ARG A 15 10.86 11.37 10.31
C ARG A 15 9.72 11.12 9.35
N HIS A 16 9.67 11.85 8.23
CA HIS A 16 8.65 11.67 7.22
C HIS A 16 8.66 10.27 6.60
N GLY A 17 9.83 9.72 6.27
CA GLY A 17 9.92 8.34 5.76
C GLY A 17 9.46 7.28 6.77
N PHE A 18 9.51 7.56 8.07
CA PHE A 18 8.91 6.72 9.12
C PHE A 18 7.43 7.00 9.38
N ASP A 19 6.80 7.91 8.62
CA ASP A 19 5.36 8.11 8.72
C ASP A 19 4.61 6.80 8.41
N TRP A 20 3.48 6.62 9.08
CA TRP A 20 2.72 5.38 9.07
C TRP A 20 2.39 4.88 7.66
N ASP A 21 2.11 5.80 6.75
CA ASP A 21 1.72 5.50 5.38
C ASP A 21 2.88 4.86 4.58
N HIS A 22 4.12 5.29 4.79
CA HIS A 22 5.32 4.65 4.22
C HIS A 22 5.57 3.28 4.83
N ILE A 23 5.47 3.15 6.16
CA ILE A 23 5.64 1.86 6.84
C ILE A 23 4.61 0.84 6.32
N ALA A 24 3.34 1.23 6.23
CA ALA A 24 2.26 0.36 5.77
C ALA A 24 2.42 0.00 4.28
N ALA A 25 2.75 0.96 3.41
CA ALA A 25 2.95 0.71 1.99
C ALA A 25 4.17 -0.21 1.72
N ILE A 26 5.32 0.12 2.29
CA ILE A 26 6.57 -0.63 2.09
C ILE A 26 6.47 -2.02 2.70
N SER A 27 5.91 -2.13 3.91
CA SER A 27 5.74 -3.44 4.56
C SER A 27 4.72 -4.30 3.82
N GLY A 28 3.63 -3.73 3.31
CA GLY A 28 2.67 -4.44 2.48
C GLY A 28 3.27 -4.95 1.16
N ILE A 29 4.13 -4.16 0.52
CA ILE A 29 4.90 -4.60 -0.65
C ILE A 29 5.88 -5.73 -0.28
N ALA A 30 6.59 -5.57 0.85
CA ALA A 30 7.59 -6.53 1.31
C ALA A 30 6.98 -7.89 1.69
N THR A 31 5.81 -7.89 2.32
CA THR A 31 5.08 -9.12 2.68
C THR A 31 4.25 -9.68 1.52
N GLY A 32 3.92 -8.88 0.49
CA GLY A 32 3.18 -9.34 -0.68
C GLY A 32 4.00 -10.22 -1.64
N GLU A 33 5.34 -10.07 -1.67
CA GLU A 33 6.23 -10.79 -2.59
C GLU A 33 7.01 -11.89 -1.85
N LYS A 34 7.12 -13.08 -2.45
CA LYS A 34 7.85 -14.21 -1.85
C LYS A 34 9.36 -14.08 -2.05
N ASN A 35 9.78 -13.43 -3.14
CA ASN A 35 11.20 -13.25 -3.44
C ASN A 35 11.74 -11.95 -2.78
N PRO A 36 12.68 -12.03 -1.82
CA PRO A 36 13.17 -10.87 -1.08
C PRO A 36 13.84 -9.81 -1.97
N ARG A 37 14.55 -10.23 -3.04
CA ARG A 37 15.18 -9.29 -3.98
C ARG A 37 14.14 -8.50 -4.78
N LYS A 38 13.07 -9.19 -5.18
CA LYS A 38 11.96 -8.57 -5.93
C LYS A 38 11.15 -7.66 -5.01
N ALA A 39 10.88 -8.10 -3.77
CA ALA A 39 10.23 -7.31 -2.72
C ALA A 39 10.97 -5.99 -2.46
N PHE A 40 12.30 -6.06 -2.24
CA PHE A 40 13.13 -4.88 -2.06
C PHE A 40 13.08 -3.97 -3.30
N SER A 41 13.20 -4.52 -4.51
CA SER A 41 13.14 -3.72 -5.73
C SER A 41 11.78 -3.03 -5.94
N LEU A 42 10.67 -3.64 -5.52
CA LEU A 42 9.34 -3.03 -5.58
C LEU A 42 9.21 -1.88 -4.57
N ALA A 43 9.70 -2.08 -3.34
CA ALA A 43 9.74 -1.04 -2.31
C ALA A 43 10.61 0.16 -2.74
N THR A 44 11.78 -0.09 -3.35
CA THR A 44 12.60 0.98 -3.92
C THR A 44 11.90 1.70 -5.07
N ALA A 45 11.19 0.98 -5.95
CA ALA A 45 10.45 1.60 -7.05
C ALA A 45 9.34 2.54 -6.54
N TYR A 46 8.66 2.16 -5.46
CA TYR A 46 7.73 3.01 -4.72
C TYR A 46 8.43 4.26 -4.15
N ALA A 47 9.51 4.09 -3.39
CA ALA A 47 10.21 5.20 -2.74
C ALA A 47 10.76 6.22 -3.76
N VAL A 48 11.30 5.74 -4.88
CA VAL A 48 11.76 6.59 -5.99
C VAL A 48 10.60 7.33 -6.66
N GLY A 49 9.45 6.67 -6.85
CA GLY A 49 8.25 7.31 -7.41
C GLY A 49 7.77 8.47 -6.54
N HIS A 50 7.71 8.26 -5.22
CA HIS A 50 7.36 9.29 -4.25
C HIS A 50 8.38 10.43 -4.24
N ALA A 51 9.68 10.12 -4.08
CA ALA A 51 10.74 11.13 -4.07
C ALA A 51 10.77 11.97 -5.35
N ALA A 52 10.50 11.37 -6.52
CA ALA A 52 10.46 12.10 -7.79
C ALA A 52 9.36 13.17 -7.83
N VAL A 53 8.16 12.86 -7.33
CA VAL A 53 7.06 13.84 -7.26
C VAL A 53 7.37 14.93 -6.25
N VAL A 54 7.91 14.56 -5.07
CA VAL A 54 8.28 15.55 -4.05
C VAL A 54 9.36 16.51 -4.55
N ILE A 55 10.39 16.00 -5.25
CA ILE A 55 11.40 16.85 -5.90
C ILE A 55 10.73 17.77 -6.91
N LEU A 56 9.87 17.24 -7.78
CA LEU A 56 9.21 18.04 -8.82
C LEU A 56 8.36 19.16 -8.22
N LEU A 57 7.52 18.84 -7.23
CA LEU A 57 6.68 19.82 -6.53
C LEU A 57 7.53 20.84 -5.75
N GLY A 58 8.54 20.38 -5.02
CA GLY A 58 9.43 21.26 -4.27
C GLY A 58 10.20 22.23 -5.18
N VAL A 59 10.75 21.75 -6.29
CA VAL A 59 11.40 22.59 -7.31
C VAL A 59 10.41 23.58 -7.89
N ALA A 60 9.18 23.16 -8.22
CA ALA A 60 8.15 24.05 -8.75
C ALA A 60 7.82 25.18 -7.77
N ILE A 61 7.66 24.88 -6.48
CA ILE A 61 7.39 25.87 -5.42
C ILE A 61 8.56 26.85 -5.27
N ILE A 62 9.81 26.36 -5.21
CA ILE A 62 11.01 27.20 -5.12
C ILE A 62 11.15 28.14 -6.33
N LEU A 63 10.75 27.68 -7.52
CA LEU A 63 10.82 28.49 -8.73
C LEU A 63 9.67 29.49 -8.85
N ALA A 64 8.49 29.14 -8.37
CA ALA A 64 7.27 29.95 -8.44
C ALA A 64 7.17 31.00 -7.33
N ASP A 65 8.00 30.92 -6.28
CA ASP A 65 7.92 31.76 -5.07
C ASP A 65 6.50 31.78 -4.46
N PHE A 66 5.83 30.62 -4.52
CA PHE A 66 4.44 30.50 -4.15
C PHE A 66 4.28 30.47 -2.63
N LYS A 67 3.52 31.42 -2.08
CA LYS A 67 3.12 31.41 -0.66
C LYS A 67 1.84 30.61 -0.50
N ILE A 68 1.88 29.58 0.33
CA ILE A 68 0.68 28.79 0.67
C ILE A 68 -0.17 29.65 1.62
N PRO A 69 -1.45 29.91 1.30
CA PRO A 69 -2.35 30.66 2.19
C PRO A 69 -2.66 29.88 3.47
N ASP A 70 -2.81 30.59 4.60
CA ASP A 70 -3.12 30.00 5.91
C ASP A 70 -4.42 29.16 5.92
N SER A 71 -5.37 29.51 5.05
CA SER A 71 -6.61 28.74 4.87
C SER A 71 -6.36 27.35 4.27
N VAL A 72 -5.37 27.22 3.38
CA VAL A 72 -4.97 25.94 2.79
C VAL A 72 -4.23 25.10 3.82
N ASP A 73 -3.36 25.72 4.61
CA ASP A 73 -2.65 25.07 5.72
C ASP A 73 -3.64 24.48 6.74
N THR A 74 -4.60 25.29 7.19
CA THR A 74 -5.67 24.88 8.11
C THR A 74 -6.54 23.76 7.52
N ALA A 75 -6.98 23.89 6.26
CA ALA A 75 -7.80 22.87 5.62
C ALA A 75 -7.05 21.54 5.46
N MET A 76 -5.77 21.60 5.11
CA MET A 76 -4.94 20.40 4.98
C MET A 76 -4.72 19.74 6.34
N MET A 77 -4.49 20.51 7.40
CA MET A 77 -4.35 20.00 8.77
C MET A 77 -5.58 19.17 9.20
N TYR A 78 -6.79 19.70 9.00
CA TYR A 78 -8.02 18.96 9.30
C TYR A 78 -8.22 17.73 8.41
N PHE A 79 -7.90 17.83 7.12
CA PHE A 79 -7.98 16.70 6.21
C PHE A 79 -7.04 15.56 6.65
N ILE A 80 -5.79 15.90 6.99
CA ILE A 80 -4.77 14.95 7.44
C ILE A 80 -5.19 14.35 8.79
N GLY A 81 -5.56 15.16 9.78
CA GLY A 81 -6.02 14.69 11.09
C GLY A 81 -7.23 13.77 10.98
N GLY A 82 -8.24 14.16 10.19
CA GLY A 82 -9.40 13.32 9.89
C GLY A 82 -9.04 12.01 9.19
N SER A 83 -8.12 12.03 8.23
CA SER A 83 -7.67 10.82 7.53
C SER A 83 -6.86 9.87 8.44
N LEU A 84 -6.09 10.40 9.41
CA LEU A 84 -5.39 9.65 10.45
C LEU A 84 -6.36 8.94 11.40
N ILE A 85 -7.40 9.64 11.84
CA ILE A 85 -8.46 9.06 12.67
C ILE A 85 -9.19 7.97 11.89
N GLY A 86 -9.63 8.26 10.67
CA GLY A 86 -10.35 7.31 9.82
C GLY A 86 -9.55 6.04 9.54
N LEU A 87 -8.26 6.17 9.22
CA LEU A 87 -7.39 5.02 9.03
C LEU A 87 -7.13 4.26 10.33
N GLY A 88 -6.87 4.96 11.44
CA GLY A 88 -6.64 4.34 12.74
C GLY A 88 -7.83 3.47 13.15
N LEU A 89 -9.05 4.01 13.07
CA LEU A 89 -10.29 3.26 13.30
C LEU A 89 -10.43 2.08 12.34
N TRP A 90 -10.19 2.29 11.04
CA TRP A 90 -10.29 1.21 10.05
C TRP A 90 -9.31 0.06 10.36
N VAL A 91 -8.07 0.36 10.71
CA VAL A 91 -7.06 -0.65 11.08
C VAL A 91 -7.51 -1.41 12.33
N LEU A 92 -7.94 -0.70 13.38
CA LEU A 92 -8.39 -1.34 14.63
C LEU A 92 -9.59 -2.26 14.40
N VAL A 93 -10.58 -1.80 13.63
CA VAL A 93 -11.76 -2.61 13.26
C VAL A 93 -11.36 -3.82 12.42
N ASN A 94 -10.49 -3.66 11.41
CA ASN A 94 -10.09 -4.77 10.54
C ASN A 94 -9.20 -5.79 11.26
N VAL A 95 -8.36 -5.38 12.21
CA VAL A 95 -7.60 -6.34 13.03
C VAL A 95 -8.55 -7.20 13.88
N VAL A 96 -9.61 -6.61 14.42
CA VAL A 96 -10.63 -7.33 15.21
C VAL A 96 -11.46 -8.26 14.33
N ILE A 97 -11.83 -7.83 13.12
CA ILE A 97 -12.70 -8.61 12.22
C ILE A 97 -11.95 -9.72 11.46
N GLN A 98 -10.76 -9.42 10.92
CA GLN A 98 -10.03 -10.33 10.02
C GLN A 98 -9.04 -11.25 10.74
N GLY A 99 -8.75 -11.00 12.02
CA GLY A 99 -7.92 -11.89 12.83
C GLY A 99 -6.53 -12.15 12.22
N GLU A 100 -6.29 -13.38 11.77
CA GLU A 100 -4.98 -13.82 11.26
C GLU A 100 -4.69 -13.44 9.80
N GLU A 101 -5.70 -13.10 9.00
CA GLU A 101 -5.51 -12.73 7.58
C GLU A 101 -5.24 -11.23 7.37
N PHE A 102 -5.19 -10.45 8.45
CA PHE A 102 -5.02 -9.00 8.37
C PHE A 102 -3.68 -8.63 7.70
N GLN A 103 -3.74 -7.69 6.76
CA GLN A 103 -2.57 -7.07 6.15
C GLN A 103 -2.65 -5.56 6.32
N LEU A 104 -1.55 -4.97 6.79
CA LEU A 104 -1.32 -3.54 6.82
C LEU A 104 -1.38 -2.99 5.39
N ARG A 105 -2.27 -2.02 5.18
CA ARG A 105 -2.45 -1.32 3.91
C ARG A 105 -2.34 0.19 4.13
N SER A 106 -1.67 0.88 3.23
CA SER A 106 -1.65 2.34 3.18
C SER A 106 -3.01 2.92 2.76
N ARG A 107 -3.30 4.17 3.16
CA ARG A 107 -4.51 4.92 2.75
C ARG A 107 -4.69 4.92 1.25
N TRP A 108 -3.61 5.14 0.51
CA TRP A 108 -3.64 5.21 -0.94
C TRP A 108 -3.93 3.88 -1.60
N MET A 109 -3.53 2.76 -0.99
CA MET A 109 -3.96 1.45 -1.47
C MET A 109 -5.46 1.26 -1.29
N ILE A 110 -6.04 1.74 -0.18
CA ILE A 110 -7.49 1.65 0.05
C ILE A 110 -8.25 2.57 -0.90
N ILE A 111 -7.83 3.84 -1.04
CA ILE A 111 -8.45 4.81 -1.95
C ILE A 111 -8.34 4.33 -3.39
N ARG A 112 -7.16 3.88 -3.82
CA ARG A 112 -6.95 3.29 -5.16
C ARG A 112 -7.84 2.07 -5.35
N ASP A 113 -7.76 1.08 -4.46
CA ASP A 113 -8.55 -0.15 -4.61
C ASP A 113 -10.06 0.16 -4.61
N GLY A 114 -10.52 1.13 -3.82
CA GLY A 114 -11.89 1.64 -3.82
C GLY A 114 -12.26 2.36 -5.12
N ALA A 115 -11.40 3.25 -5.62
CA ALA A 115 -11.59 3.98 -6.87
C ALA A 115 -11.61 3.05 -8.08
N PHE A 116 -10.70 2.08 -8.15
CA PHE A 116 -10.66 1.08 -9.21
C PHE A 116 -11.87 0.12 -9.13
N ARG A 117 -12.32 -0.28 -7.93
CA ARG A 117 -13.58 -1.05 -7.77
C ARG A 117 -14.81 -0.25 -8.19
N GLY A 118 -14.88 1.03 -7.82
CA GLY A 118 -15.94 1.95 -8.23
C GLY A 118 -15.94 2.15 -9.74
N LEU A 119 -14.78 2.39 -10.34
CA LEU A 119 -14.62 2.55 -11.78
C LEU A 119 -14.95 1.26 -12.53
N GLN A 120 -14.56 0.08 -12.02
CA GLN A 120 -14.97 -1.21 -12.57
C GLN A 120 -16.49 -1.44 -12.42
N ARG A 121 -17.12 -0.95 -11.35
CA ARG A 121 -18.58 -1.04 -11.17
C ARG A 121 -19.32 -0.15 -12.16
N VAL A 122 -18.83 1.05 -12.43
CA VAL A 122 -19.34 1.95 -13.47
C VAL A 122 -19.07 1.41 -14.87
N ARG A 123 -17.89 0.83 -15.11
CA ARG A 123 -17.51 0.24 -16.41
C ARG A 123 -18.27 -1.07 -16.69
N ARG A 124 -18.59 -1.87 -15.67
CA ARG A 124 -19.55 -2.99 -15.73
C ARG A 124 -21.00 -2.53 -15.88
N SER A 125 -21.34 -1.33 -15.40
CA SER A 125 -22.66 -0.74 -15.62
C SER A 125 -22.83 -0.22 -17.07
N SER A 126 -21.74 0.24 -17.68
CA SER A 126 -21.75 0.78 -19.06
C SER A 126 -21.60 -0.27 -20.16
N LYS A 127 -20.93 -1.41 -19.91
CA LYS A 127 -21.05 -2.59 -20.78
C LYS A 127 -22.22 -3.44 -20.32
N GLY A 128 -23.34 -3.31 -21.03
CA GLY A 128 -24.65 -3.85 -20.69
C GLY A 128 -24.65 -5.28 -20.13
N ARG A 129 -25.54 -5.46 -19.15
CA ARG A 129 -26.15 -6.72 -18.68
C ARG A 129 -25.60 -7.99 -19.33
N LEU A 130 -24.52 -8.51 -18.77
CA LEU A 130 -24.25 -9.95 -18.80
C LEU A 130 -24.96 -10.54 -17.58
N PHE A 131 -26.15 -11.06 -17.81
CA PHE A 131 -26.74 -12.02 -16.89
C PHE A 131 -25.79 -13.22 -16.84
N VAL A 132 -25.21 -13.47 -15.67
CA VAL A 132 -24.61 -14.77 -15.38
C VAL A 132 -25.80 -15.72 -15.23
N VAL A 133 -26.11 -16.45 -16.30
CA VAL A 133 -26.97 -17.62 -16.18
C VAL A 133 -26.06 -18.70 -15.60
N GLU A 134 -26.27 -19.04 -14.33
CA GLU A 134 -25.84 -20.33 -13.80
C GLU A 134 -26.49 -21.39 -14.69
N HIS A 135 -25.67 -22.12 -15.44
CA HIS A 135 -26.15 -23.30 -16.14
C HIS A 135 -25.47 -24.53 -15.55
N GLU A 136 -26.29 -25.50 -15.16
CA GLU A 136 -25.88 -26.89 -15.01
C GLU A 136 -25.89 -27.54 -16.40
N HIS A 137 -24.85 -28.29 -16.71
CA HIS A 137 -24.79 -29.09 -17.93
C HIS A 137 -24.35 -30.51 -17.57
N ALA A 138 -25.09 -31.50 -18.06
CA ALA A 138 -24.66 -32.90 -18.04
C ALA A 138 -23.89 -33.20 -19.34
N HIS A 139 -22.68 -33.74 -19.22
CA HIS A 139 -21.94 -34.27 -20.36
C HIS A 139 -21.86 -35.79 -20.25
N LEU A 140 -22.06 -36.49 -21.37
CA LEU A 140 -21.68 -37.89 -21.51
C LEU A 140 -20.26 -37.92 -22.04
N HIS A 141 -19.32 -38.43 -21.26
CA HIS A 141 -18.00 -38.76 -21.78
C HIS A 141 -18.15 -39.90 -22.79
N GLN A 142 -17.85 -39.61 -24.06
CA GLN A 142 -17.43 -40.66 -24.98
C GLN A 142 -15.95 -40.89 -24.71
N GLU A 143 -15.67 -42.11 -24.26
CA GLU A 143 -14.34 -42.61 -23.92
C GLU A 143 -13.30 -42.28 -25.01
N ASN A 144 -12.07 -42.03 -24.56
CA ASN A 144 -10.85 -41.67 -25.28
C ASN A 144 -10.55 -40.18 -25.47
N MET A 145 -10.00 -39.59 -24.41
CA MET A 145 -8.72 -38.89 -24.56
C MET A 145 -7.93 -39.03 -23.24
N GLU A 146 -7.10 -40.06 -23.18
CA GLU A 146 -6.11 -40.27 -22.14
C GLU A 146 -5.12 -39.10 -22.10
N ILE A 147 -4.95 -38.50 -20.92
CA ILE A 147 -3.64 -38.02 -20.50
C ILE A 147 -3.46 -38.49 -19.06
N HIS A 148 -2.96 -39.72 -18.92
CA HIS A 148 -2.39 -40.20 -17.67
C HIS A 148 -0.87 -40.13 -17.83
N ASP A 149 -0.26 -39.13 -17.20
CA ASP A 149 1.13 -39.24 -16.75
C ASP A 149 1.02 -39.58 -15.27
N HIS A 150 1.24 -40.84 -14.90
CA HIS A 150 1.83 -41.26 -13.62
C HIS A 150 2.11 -42.77 -13.64
N ASP A 151 3.36 -43.08 -13.33
CA ASP A 151 3.97 -44.40 -13.15
C ASP A 151 3.49 -45.02 -11.82
N HIS A 152 2.76 -46.14 -11.89
CA HIS A 152 2.47 -46.98 -10.73
C HIS A 152 2.46 -48.47 -11.12
N ASP A 153 3.44 -49.20 -10.59
CA ASP A 153 3.45 -50.66 -10.48
C ASP A 153 2.27 -51.12 -9.61
N HIS A 154 1.32 -51.84 -10.19
CA HIS A 154 0.39 -52.69 -9.46
C HIS A 154 0.11 -53.99 -10.24
N GLU A 155 0.56 -55.11 -9.67
CA GLU A 155 -0.08 -56.42 -9.85
C GLU A 155 -1.47 -56.33 -9.20
N ASP A 156 -2.55 -56.51 -9.97
CA ASP A 156 -3.82 -57.00 -9.44
C ASP A 156 -4.68 -57.60 -10.56
N THR A 157 -4.89 -58.92 -10.45
CA THR A 157 -5.89 -59.72 -11.15
C THR A 157 -7.30 -59.42 -10.64
N HIS A 158 -8.23 -59.00 -11.50
CA HIS A 158 -9.66 -59.26 -11.29
C HIS A 158 -10.45 -59.42 -12.61
N LEU A 159 -11.31 -60.43 -12.60
CA LEU A 159 -12.18 -60.92 -13.67
C LEU A 159 -13.59 -60.28 -13.58
N LEU A 160 -14.27 -60.30 -14.74
CA LEU A 160 -15.71 -60.16 -15.03
C LEU A 160 -16.20 -58.76 -15.46
N ASP A 161 -16.50 -58.68 -16.77
CA ASP A 161 -17.29 -57.66 -17.45
C ASP A 161 -18.75 -57.68 -16.98
N GLU A 162 -19.25 -56.53 -16.52
CA GLU A 162 -20.67 -56.19 -16.37
C GLU A 162 -20.97 -54.97 -17.27
N PRO A 163 -22.16 -54.84 -17.86
CA PRO A 163 -22.45 -53.80 -18.85
C PRO A 163 -22.52 -52.41 -18.21
N GLN A 164 -21.61 -51.54 -18.64
CA GLN A 164 -21.39 -50.17 -18.17
C GLN A 164 -22.67 -49.30 -18.30
N GLU A 165 -23.31 -49.02 -17.17
CA GLU A 165 -24.31 -47.96 -17.04
C GLU A 165 -23.57 -46.61 -17.11
N LYS A 166 -23.91 -45.76 -18.10
CA LYS A 166 -23.22 -44.47 -18.32
C LYS A 166 -23.63 -43.49 -17.23
N ASP A 167 -22.87 -43.46 -16.14
CA ASP A 167 -23.04 -42.52 -15.04
C ASP A 167 -22.92 -41.07 -15.53
N ALA A 168 -24.04 -40.35 -15.52
CA ALA A 168 -24.06 -38.90 -15.69
C ALA A 168 -23.78 -38.25 -14.32
N HIS A 169 -22.55 -37.79 -14.10
CA HIS A 169 -22.20 -37.05 -12.89
C HIS A 169 -22.33 -35.52 -13.10
N VAL A 170 -22.89 -34.84 -12.10
CA VAL A 170 -23.04 -33.38 -12.07
C VAL A 170 -21.87 -32.79 -11.28
N HIS A 171 -21.04 -31.97 -11.92
CA HIS A 171 -19.95 -31.27 -11.24
C HIS A 171 -20.32 -29.81 -10.95
N ARG A 172 -20.06 -29.36 -9.71
CA ARG A 172 -20.17 -27.97 -9.29
C ARG A 172 -18.80 -27.32 -9.38
N HIS A 173 -18.58 -26.49 -10.40
CA HIS A 173 -17.33 -25.73 -10.51
C HIS A 173 -17.36 -24.50 -9.60
N ARG A 174 -16.38 -24.39 -8.69
CA ARG A 174 -16.08 -23.15 -7.97
C ARG A 174 -14.99 -22.41 -8.73
N HIS A 175 -15.37 -21.40 -9.51
CA HIS A 175 -14.40 -20.49 -10.10
C HIS A 175 -13.93 -19.50 -9.04
N GLU A 176 -12.80 -19.80 -8.39
CA GLU A 176 -12.02 -18.76 -7.72
C GLU A 176 -11.32 -17.93 -8.81
N ILE A 177 -11.88 -16.75 -9.07
CA ILE A 177 -11.22 -15.76 -9.91
C ILE A 177 -9.97 -15.31 -9.15
N HIS A 178 -8.83 -15.91 -9.44
CA HIS A 178 -7.53 -15.33 -9.17
C HIS A 178 -7.44 -14.03 -9.98
N VAL A 179 -7.90 -12.93 -9.36
CA VAL A 179 -7.55 -11.59 -9.80
C VAL A 179 -6.04 -11.51 -9.59
N ALA A 180 -5.27 -11.85 -10.64
CA ALA A 180 -3.84 -11.63 -10.66
C ALA A 180 -3.62 -10.20 -10.16
N SER A 181 -3.07 -10.10 -8.96
CA SER A 181 -2.87 -8.84 -8.30
C SER A 181 -1.85 -8.09 -9.14
N SER A 182 -2.33 -7.14 -9.95
CA SER A 182 -1.52 -6.09 -10.60
C SER A 182 -0.85 -5.16 -9.56
N ILE A 183 -0.66 -5.65 -8.34
CA ILE A 183 -0.08 -5.02 -7.16
C ILE A 183 1.45 -5.23 -7.17
N LEU A 184 1.96 -6.19 -7.94
CA LEU A 184 3.35 -6.70 -7.89
C LEU A 184 4.18 -6.44 -9.16
N ASP A 185 3.83 -5.43 -9.95
CA ASP A 185 4.72 -4.91 -10.99
C ASP A 185 5.41 -3.61 -10.56
N LYS A 186 6.65 -3.39 -11.01
CA LYS A 186 7.45 -2.20 -10.68
C LYS A 186 6.76 -0.91 -11.12
N SER A 187 6.04 -0.93 -12.25
CA SER A 187 5.29 0.22 -12.74
C SER A 187 4.15 0.60 -11.77
N SER A 188 3.45 -0.40 -11.24
CA SER A 188 2.37 -0.20 -10.26
C SER A 188 2.90 0.30 -8.92
N ALA A 189 4.00 -0.28 -8.41
CA ALA A 189 4.63 0.17 -7.17
C ALA A 189 5.12 1.63 -7.29
N ARG A 190 5.76 1.98 -8.41
CA ARG A 190 6.14 3.37 -8.71
C ARG A 190 4.94 4.29 -8.84
N GLY A 191 3.86 3.83 -9.48
CA GLY A 191 2.61 4.59 -9.60
C GLY A 191 1.95 4.86 -8.25
N VAL A 192 1.98 3.90 -7.31
CA VAL A 192 1.53 4.13 -5.93
C VAL A 192 2.41 5.18 -5.26
N GLY A 193 3.74 5.08 -5.40
CA GLY A 193 4.67 6.08 -4.86
C GLY A 193 4.42 7.48 -5.44
N ILE A 194 4.15 7.59 -6.74
CA ILE A 194 3.79 8.85 -7.38
C ILE A 194 2.51 9.43 -6.76
N LEU A 195 1.45 8.62 -6.61
CA LEU A 195 0.19 9.06 -6.00
C LEU A 195 0.40 9.51 -4.55
N HIS A 196 1.26 8.80 -3.81
CA HIS A 196 1.72 9.16 -2.47
C HIS A 196 2.31 10.58 -2.49
N GLY A 197 3.36 10.81 -3.30
CA GLY A 197 4.13 12.06 -3.29
C GLY A 197 3.42 13.34 -3.74
N ILE A 198 2.18 13.28 -4.24
CA ILE A 198 1.40 14.46 -4.68
C ILE A 198 1.15 15.46 -3.54
N GLY A 199 1.34 15.06 -2.27
CA GLY A 199 1.39 16.00 -1.14
C GLY A 199 0.07 16.22 -0.42
N VAL A 200 -0.81 15.21 -0.47
CA VAL A 200 -2.05 15.14 0.34
C VAL A 200 -1.82 14.29 1.61
N GLU A 201 -0.56 13.98 1.92
CA GLU A 201 -0.23 12.91 2.87
C GLU A 201 0.04 13.39 4.28
N THR A 202 0.89 14.41 4.47
CA THR A 202 1.35 14.77 5.81
C THR A 202 1.73 16.25 5.96
N PRO A 203 1.56 16.84 7.16
CA PRO A 203 1.96 18.22 7.44
C PRO A 203 3.49 18.38 7.34
N THR A 204 4.23 17.29 7.59
CA THR A 204 5.69 17.24 7.47
C THR A 204 6.20 17.53 6.05
N GLN A 205 5.42 17.21 5.00
CA GLN A 205 5.76 17.57 3.62
C GLN A 205 5.51 19.06 3.33
N ILE A 206 4.50 19.68 3.94
CA ILE A 206 4.24 21.13 3.81
C ILE A 206 5.35 21.92 4.50
N VAL A 207 5.74 21.52 5.71
CA VAL A 207 6.81 22.17 6.48
C VAL A 207 8.09 22.29 5.66
N ILE A 208 8.49 21.25 4.92
CA ILE A 208 9.69 21.33 4.09
C ILE A 208 9.53 22.24 2.87
N PHE A 209 8.35 22.25 2.22
CA PHE A 209 8.10 23.15 1.09
C PHE A 209 8.10 24.62 1.52
N VAL A 210 7.52 24.90 2.69
CA VAL A 210 7.55 26.23 3.30
C VAL A 210 8.97 26.63 3.72
N ALA A 211 9.73 25.72 4.35
CA ALA A 211 11.11 25.98 4.72
C ALA A 211 12.01 26.20 3.49
N ALA A 212 11.78 25.45 2.40
CA ALA A 212 12.52 25.59 1.16
C ALA A 212 12.18 26.89 0.41
N SER A 213 10.93 27.35 0.44
CA SER A 213 10.54 28.63 -0.19
C SER A 213 11.04 29.85 0.59
N GLN A 214 11.14 29.76 1.92
CA GLN A 214 11.68 30.83 2.78
C GLN A 214 13.21 30.85 2.87
N ALA A 215 13.89 29.91 2.23
CA ALA A 215 15.35 29.84 2.25
C ALA A 215 15.99 31.08 1.60
N SER A 216 17.21 31.43 2.05
CA SER A 216 17.98 32.53 1.48
C SER A 216 18.45 32.18 0.05
N GLY A 217 17.58 32.43 -0.93
CA GLY A 217 17.78 32.17 -2.35
C GLY A 217 17.42 30.74 -2.80
N LYS A 218 17.29 30.57 -4.12
CA LYS A 218 16.88 29.29 -4.76
C LYS A 218 17.81 28.13 -4.44
N VAL A 219 19.12 28.38 -4.42
CA VAL A 219 20.13 27.37 -4.03
C VAL A 219 19.93 26.92 -2.58
N GLY A 220 19.52 27.86 -1.71
CA GLY A 220 19.10 27.60 -0.34
C GLY A 220 18.01 26.53 -0.27
N GLY A 221 16.90 26.81 -0.94
CA GLY A 221 15.73 25.93 -0.97
C GLY A 221 16.03 24.55 -1.58
N LEU A 222 16.84 24.52 -2.65
CA LEU A 222 17.22 23.25 -3.31
C LEU A 222 18.07 22.36 -2.41
N LEU A 223 18.98 22.92 -1.61
CA LEU A 223 19.80 22.13 -0.68
C LEU A 223 18.97 21.61 0.52
N ILE A 224 18.02 22.41 1.02
CA ILE A 224 17.06 21.98 2.04
C ILE A 224 16.20 20.82 1.51
N LEU A 225 15.63 20.97 0.31
CA LEU A 225 14.86 19.93 -0.35
C LEU A 225 15.69 18.65 -0.57
N PHE A 226 16.92 18.79 -1.05
CA PHE A 226 17.82 17.65 -1.25
C PHE A 226 18.13 16.91 0.06
N ALA A 227 18.48 17.62 1.13
CA ALA A 227 18.76 17.02 2.43
C ALA A 227 17.57 16.23 2.96
N TRP A 228 16.37 16.79 2.86
CA TRP A 228 15.13 16.13 3.26
C TRP A 228 14.84 14.88 2.42
N VAL A 229 14.94 14.96 1.08
CA VAL A 229 14.71 13.80 0.19
C VAL A 229 15.73 12.69 0.46
N LEU A 230 16.97 13.04 0.77
CA LEU A 230 17.99 12.06 1.15
C LEU A 230 17.61 11.32 2.43
N GLY A 231 17.17 12.05 3.46
CA GLY A 231 16.68 11.46 4.72
C GLY A 231 15.49 10.51 4.49
N LEU A 232 14.53 10.94 3.67
CA LEU A 232 13.36 10.15 3.26
C LEU A 232 13.78 8.84 2.55
N LEU A 233 14.68 8.90 1.58
CA LEU A 233 15.13 7.72 0.84
C LEU A 233 15.88 6.73 1.74
N ILE A 234 16.66 7.24 2.71
CA ILE A 234 17.35 6.40 3.70
C ILE A 234 16.34 5.71 4.62
N ALA A 235 15.36 6.45 5.15
CA ALA A 235 14.30 5.88 5.98
C ALA A 235 13.51 4.80 5.24
N ASN A 236 13.04 5.09 4.01
CA ASN A 236 12.28 4.13 3.20
C ASN A 236 13.12 2.89 2.85
N SER A 237 14.41 3.05 2.57
CA SER A 237 15.31 1.92 2.33
C SER A 237 15.52 1.08 3.59
N SER A 238 15.60 1.72 4.75
CA SER A 238 15.76 1.06 6.05
C SER A 238 14.51 0.23 6.40
N ILE A 239 13.33 0.82 6.21
CA ILE A 239 12.05 0.11 6.37
C ILE A 239 11.96 -1.06 5.40
N ALA A 240 12.32 -0.86 4.12
CA ALA A 240 12.31 -1.94 3.13
C ALA A 240 13.24 -3.10 3.52
N LEU A 241 14.45 -2.79 3.99
CA LEU A 241 15.40 -3.81 4.47
C LEU A 241 14.83 -4.57 5.67
N ILE A 242 14.32 -3.86 6.68
CA ILE A 242 13.73 -4.48 7.87
C ILE A 242 12.54 -5.36 7.47
N SER A 243 11.60 -4.83 6.69
CA SER A 243 10.38 -5.56 6.31
C SER A 243 10.67 -6.77 5.43
N VAL A 244 11.67 -6.71 4.52
CA VAL A 244 12.05 -7.87 3.70
C VAL A 244 12.68 -8.97 4.56
N ASN A 245 13.61 -8.62 5.46
CA ASN A 245 14.29 -9.59 6.33
C ASN A 245 13.34 -10.18 7.39
N SER A 246 12.44 -9.36 7.93
CA SER A 246 11.46 -9.78 8.94
C SER A 246 10.21 -10.44 8.36
N SER A 247 10.01 -10.42 7.04
CA SER A 247 8.78 -10.92 6.39
C SER A 247 8.47 -12.38 6.72
N ASN A 248 9.47 -13.27 6.68
CA ASN A 248 9.27 -14.69 6.99
C ASN A 248 8.94 -14.91 8.47
N TRP A 249 9.58 -14.16 9.36
CA TRP A 249 9.34 -14.24 10.80
C TRP A 249 7.95 -13.68 11.19
N LEU A 250 7.56 -12.54 10.61
CA LEU A 250 6.25 -11.92 10.82
C LEU A 250 5.09 -12.79 10.30
N ARG A 251 5.30 -13.54 9.20
CA ARG A 251 4.31 -14.51 8.71
C ARG A 251 4.11 -15.68 9.67
N GLN A 252 5.15 -16.10 10.38
CA GLN A 252 5.06 -17.19 11.36
C GLN A 252 4.47 -16.72 12.71
N HIS A 253 4.59 -15.43 13.03
CA HIS A 253 4.11 -14.83 14.28
C HIS A 253 2.97 -13.85 14.02
N SER A 254 1.82 -14.37 13.56
CA SER A 254 0.59 -13.60 13.28
C SER A 254 0.21 -12.67 14.44
N ASN A 255 0.34 -13.16 15.68
CA ASN A 255 0.06 -12.38 16.89
C ASN A 255 0.92 -11.11 17.00
N VAL A 256 2.23 -11.20 16.73
CA VAL A 256 3.14 -10.05 16.79
C VAL A 256 2.78 -9.02 15.73
N TYR A 257 2.49 -9.49 14.52
CA TYR A 257 2.05 -8.62 13.43
C TYR A 257 0.78 -7.84 13.80
N ARG A 258 -0.19 -8.50 14.45
CA ARG A 258 -1.42 -7.84 14.94
C ARG A 258 -1.12 -6.84 16.05
N TYR A 259 -0.26 -7.17 17.03
CA TYR A 259 0.10 -6.22 18.08
C TYR A 259 0.74 -4.96 17.50
N ILE A 260 1.66 -5.12 16.55
CA ILE A 260 2.26 -4.00 15.81
C ILE A 260 1.15 -3.20 15.10
N ALA A 261 0.23 -3.86 14.40
CA ALA A 261 -0.88 -3.18 13.73
C ALA A 261 -1.81 -2.41 14.69
N VAL A 262 -2.14 -2.97 15.85
CA VAL A 262 -2.97 -2.32 16.87
C VAL A 262 -2.25 -1.12 17.47
N CYS A 263 -0.99 -1.30 17.88
CA CYS A 263 -0.19 -0.21 18.45
C CYS A 263 -0.13 0.98 17.49
N ILE A 264 0.04 0.70 16.20
CA ILE A 264 0.16 1.77 15.23
C ILE A 264 -1.21 2.35 14.84
N GLY A 265 -2.28 1.54 14.80
CA GLY A 265 -3.66 2.04 14.66
C GLY A 265 -4.04 3.00 15.79
N LEU A 266 -3.68 2.66 17.04
CA LEU A 266 -3.87 3.53 18.21
C LEU A 266 -3.03 4.80 18.12
N LEU A 267 -1.74 4.69 17.75
CA LEU A 267 -0.87 5.85 17.56
C LEU A 267 -1.42 6.80 16.48
N SER A 268 -1.88 6.26 15.35
CA SER A 268 -2.54 7.02 14.28
C SER A 268 -3.78 7.75 14.78
N LEU A 269 -4.59 7.10 15.63
CA LEU A 269 -5.77 7.72 16.23
C LEU A 269 -5.38 8.88 17.15
N VAL A 270 -4.39 8.67 18.04
CA VAL A 270 -3.89 9.69 18.97
C VAL A 270 -3.32 10.88 18.20
N ILE A 271 -2.44 10.65 17.23
CA ILE A 271 -1.85 11.74 16.43
C ILE A 271 -2.94 12.47 15.63
N GLY A 272 -3.87 11.75 15.02
CA GLY A 272 -4.96 12.37 14.27
C GLY A 272 -5.87 13.24 15.15
N ILE A 273 -6.18 12.78 16.37
CA ILE A 273 -6.92 13.56 17.36
C ILE A 273 -6.12 14.79 17.79
N LEU A 274 -4.83 14.64 18.10
CA LEU A 274 -3.96 15.75 18.48
C LEU A 274 -3.92 16.82 17.38
N VAL A 275 -3.67 16.44 16.13
CA VAL A 275 -3.65 17.37 14.97
C VAL A 275 -4.99 18.09 14.79
N CYS A 276 -6.12 17.44 15.06
CA CYS A 276 -7.44 18.08 15.00
C CYS A 276 -7.70 19.04 16.18
N ILE A 277 -7.08 18.79 17.35
CA ILE A 277 -7.24 19.59 18.59
C ILE A 277 -6.21 20.73 18.67
N GLU A 278 -5.07 20.65 17.96
CA GLU A 278 -3.94 21.59 18.06
C GLU A 278 -4.29 23.04 17.69
N GLN A 279 -5.51 23.33 17.18
CA GLN A 279 -6.03 24.70 17.10
C GLN A 279 -6.40 25.33 18.45
N ASP A 280 -6.52 24.56 19.54
CA ASP A 280 -7.02 25.05 20.84
C ASP A 280 -5.91 25.47 21.83
N ASP A 281 -4.69 25.81 21.38
CA ASP A 281 -3.60 26.40 22.20
C ASP A 281 -3.14 25.55 23.42
N LEU A 282 -3.37 24.21 23.42
CA LEU A 282 -3.13 23.38 24.60
C LEU A 282 -1.80 22.58 24.64
N LEU A 283 -0.97 22.60 23.59
CA LEU A 283 0.38 22.02 23.62
C LEU A 283 1.39 22.86 22.82
N PRO A 284 2.64 23.01 23.31
CA PRO A 284 3.67 23.78 22.64
C PRO A 284 4.10 23.14 21.32
N VAL A 285 4.14 23.97 20.28
CA VAL A 285 4.60 23.71 18.91
C VAL A 285 5.96 22.99 18.92
N PHE A 286 6.04 21.84 18.24
CA PHE A 286 7.29 21.13 17.95
C PHE A 286 7.72 21.31 16.49
#